data_AF-A0A1F3WZ01-F1
#
_entry.id   AF-A0A1F3WZ01-F1
#
_cell.length_a   1.000
_cell.length_b   1.000
_cell.length_c   1.000
_cell.angle_alpha   90.00
_cell.angle_beta   90.00
_cell.angle_gamma   90.00
#
_symmetry.space_group_name_H-M   'P 1'
#
loop_
_entity.id
_entity.type
_entity.pdbx_description
1 polymer ?
#
loop_
_entity_poly.entity_id
_entity_poly.type
_entity_poly.pdbx_seq_one_letter_code
_entity_poly.pdbx_strand_id
1 'polypeptide(L)'
;MDQRIAVLLHVLSVVVWVGGMFFAYVALRPAAVQTLEPPQRLPLWAATFERFFPWVWLAVIALLGSGLYLIAAYGGFGAVGLHIHAMFALGVVMMLIFAQVYFALFRRLKTGVAAQEWKPAAAALAQIRVLIGLNLSIGIIIIFIAILGKLWV
;
A
#
# COMPACT_ATOMS: atom_id res chain seq x y z
N MET A 1 -13.88 -8.32 -20.27
CA MET A 1 -13.60 -9.03 -19.00
C MET A 1 -14.91 -9.14 -18.25
N ASP A 2 -15.24 -10.28 -17.64
CA ASP A 2 -16.44 -10.34 -16.80
C ASP A 2 -16.30 -9.33 -15.63
N GLN A 3 -17.35 -8.57 -15.32
CA GLN A 3 -17.36 -7.61 -14.19
C GLN A 3 -17.00 -8.30 -12.87
N ARG A 4 -17.39 -9.56 -12.68
CA ARG A 4 -17.07 -10.35 -11.48
C ARG A 4 -15.57 -10.62 -11.39
N ILE A 5 -14.91 -10.89 -12.51
CA ILE A 5 -13.44 -11.08 -12.56
C ILE A 5 -12.75 -9.77 -12.22
N ALA A 6 -13.24 -8.65 -12.74
CA ALA A 6 -12.70 -7.33 -12.43
C ALA A 6 -12.80 -7.02 -10.93
N VAL A 7 -13.97 -7.26 -10.32
CA VAL A 7 -14.16 -7.10 -8.86
C VAL A 7 -13.25 -8.03 -8.07
N LEU A 8 -13.13 -9.30 -8.47
CA LEU A 8 -12.23 -10.26 -7.81
C LEU A 8 -10.78 -9.77 -7.82
N LEU A 9 -10.26 -9.37 -8.99
CA LEU A 9 -8.91 -8.82 -9.12
C LEU A 9 -8.73 -7.55 -8.28
N HIS A 10 -9.73 -6.67 -8.27
CA HIS A 10 -9.71 -5.45 -7.48
C HIS A 10 -9.59 -5.76 -5.99
N VAL A 11 -10.44 -6.65 -5.47
CA VAL A 11 -10.45 -7.04 -4.05
C VAL A 11 -9.17 -7.78 -3.66
N LEU A 12 -8.67 -8.71 -4.48
CA LEU A 12 -7.40 -9.39 -4.23
C LEU A 12 -6.24 -8.39 -4.15
N SER A 13 -6.24 -7.36 -4.99
CA SER A 13 -5.23 -6.30 -4.96
C SER A 13 -5.28 -5.51 -3.65
N VAL A 14 -6.49 -5.18 -3.17
CA VAL A 14 -6.69 -4.55 -1.85
C VAL A 14 -6.17 -5.46 -0.73
N VAL A 15 -6.51 -6.76 -0.76
CA VAL A 15 -6.09 -7.73 0.25
C VAL A 15 -4.56 -7.82 0.33
N VAL A 16 -3.88 -7.96 -0.81
CA VAL A 16 -2.41 -8.05 -0.85
C VAL A 16 -1.78 -6.77 -0.31
N TRP A 17 -2.24 -5.61 -0.78
CA TRP A 17 -1.60 -4.35 -0.45
C TRP A 17 -1.95 -3.86 0.96
N VAL A 18 -3.23 -3.67 1.26
CA VAL A 18 -3.70 -3.18 2.57
C VAL A 18 -3.45 -4.23 3.65
N GLY A 19 -3.73 -5.51 3.37
CA GLY A 19 -3.45 -6.60 4.31
C GLY A 19 -1.96 -6.77 4.59
N GLY A 20 -1.10 -6.65 3.56
CA GLY A 20 0.35 -6.67 3.74
C GLY A 20 0.87 -5.50 4.56
N MET A 21 0.35 -4.28 4.36
CA MET A 21 0.68 -3.12 5.20
C MET A 21 0.22 -3.31 6.65
N PHE A 22 -0.99 -3.85 6.86
CA PHE A 22 -1.50 -4.16 8.19
C PHE A 22 -0.60 -5.17 8.91
N PHE A 23 -0.28 -6.29 8.25
CA PHE A 23 0.63 -7.29 8.79
C PHE A 23 2.00 -6.70 9.14
N ALA A 24 2.60 -5.93 8.21
CA ALA A 24 3.89 -5.30 8.43
C ALA A 24 3.88 -4.36 9.65
N TYR A 25 2.85 -3.54 9.77
CA TYR A 25 2.77 -2.51 10.81
C TYR A 25 2.40 -3.07 12.18
N VAL A 26 1.42 -3.98 12.24
CA VAL A 26 0.79 -4.47 13.47
C VAL A 26 1.46 -5.72 14.02
N ALA A 27 1.98 -6.60 13.15
CA ALA A 27 2.55 -7.89 13.58
C ALA A 27 4.07 -7.93 13.41
N LEU A 28 4.57 -7.74 12.18
CA LEU A 28 5.99 -7.91 11.88
C LEU A 28 6.87 -6.92 12.65
N ARG A 29 6.44 -5.65 12.75
CA ARG A 29 7.21 -4.63 13.47
C ARG A 29 7.36 -4.94 14.95
N PRO A 30 6.30 -5.17 15.74
CA PRO A 30 6.46 -5.53 17.14
C PRO A 30 7.30 -6.79 17.32
N ALA A 31 7.08 -7.82 16.50
CA ALA A 31 7.86 -9.06 16.55
C ALA A 31 9.36 -8.80 16.33
N ALA A 32 9.72 -8.01 15.31
CA ALA A 32 11.12 -7.66 15.03
C ALA A 32 11.76 -6.83 16.15
N VAL A 33 10.99 -5.97 16.84
CA VAL A 33 11.50 -5.20 17.98
C VAL A 33 11.73 -6.09 19.20
N GLN A 34 10.87 -7.08 19.42
CA GLN A 34 10.95 -7.98 20.58
C GLN A 34 12.01 -9.08 20.42
N THR A 35 12.18 -9.60 19.20
CA THR A 35 12.97 -10.82 18.97
C THR A 35 14.36 -10.57 18.39
N LEU A 36 14.61 -9.40 17.78
CA LEU A 36 15.88 -9.10 17.12
C LEU A 36 16.63 -7.97 17.81
N GLU A 37 17.95 -8.10 17.83
CA GLU A 37 18.85 -7.03 18.23
C GLU A 37 18.77 -5.84 17.25
N PRO A 38 19.03 -4.60 17.70
CA PRO A 38 18.92 -3.41 16.86
C PRO A 38 19.62 -3.50 15.48
N PRO A 39 20.85 -4.06 15.35
CA PRO A 39 21.54 -4.16 14.06
C PRO A 39 20.86 -5.10 13.06
N GLN A 40 20.13 -6.12 13.55
CA GLN A 40 19.51 -7.14 12.70
C GLN A 40 18.16 -6.68 12.11
N ARG A 41 17.54 -5.66 12.71
CA ARG A 41 16.22 -5.16 12.30
C ARG A 41 16.23 -4.50 10.91
N LEU A 42 17.25 -3.70 10.60
CA LEU A 42 17.33 -2.97 9.34
C LEU A 42 17.51 -3.91 8.12
N PRO A 43 18.40 -4.92 8.17
CA PRO A 43 18.47 -5.96 7.14
C PRO A 43 17.15 -6.72 6.95
N LEU A 44 16.47 -7.10 8.04
CA LEU A 44 15.16 -7.77 7.94
C LEU A 44 14.15 -6.91 7.16
N TRP A 45 14.06 -5.63 7.48
CA TRP A 45 13.13 -4.72 6.81
C TRP A 45 13.49 -4.49 5.34
N ALA A 46 14.78 -4.30 5.03
CA ALA A 46 15.23 -4.19 3.65
C ALA A 46 14.85 -5.44 2.83
N ALA A 47 15.13 -6.63 3.37
CA ALA A 47 14.81 -7.92 2.77
C ALA A 47 13.30 -8.17 2.63
N THR A 48 12.50 -7.74 3.62
CA THR A 48 11.03 -7.85 3.59
C THR A 48 10.46 -6.99 2.47
N PHE A 49 10.85 -5.70 2.41
CA PHE A 49 10.35 -4.77 1.39
C PHE A 49 10.79 -5.16 -0.02
N GLU A 50 12.00 -5.70 -0.18
CA GLU A 50 12.46 -6.23 -1.47
C GLU A 50 11.56 -7.34 -2.02
N ARG A 51 11.02 -8.18 -1.16
CA ARG A 51 10.08 -9.25 -1.55
C ARG A 51 8.66 -8.72 -1.70
N PHE A 52 8.23 -7.79 -0.85
CA PHE A 52 6.84 -7.32 -0.81
C PHE A 52 6.52 -6.28 -1.89
N PHE A 53 7.41 -5.33 -2.17
CA PHE A 53 7.10 -4.22 -3.08
C PHE A 53 6.83 -4.61 -4.54
N PRO A 54 7.43 -5.68 -5.12
CA PRO A 54 6.97 -6.19 -6.42
C PRO A 54 5.50 -6.61 -6.42
N TRP A 55 5.02 -7.24 -5.34
CA TRP A 55 3.59 -7.57 -5.18
C TRP A 55 2.72 -6.32 -5.02
N VAL A 56 3.22 -5.29 -4.34
CA VAL A 56 2.52 -4.00 -4.24
C VAL A 56 2.39 -3.35 -5.62
N TRP A 57 3.45 -3.34 -6.44
CA TRP A 57 3.37 -2.84 -7.82
C TRP A 57 2.35 -3.60 -8.66
N LEU A 58 2.35 -4.94 -8.57
CA LEU A 58 1.36 -5.76 -9.25
C LEU A 58 -0.06 -5.43 -8.78
N ALA A 59 -0.28 -5.30 -7.46
CA ALA A 59 -1.55 -4.91 -6.88
C ALA A 59 -1.99 -3.50 -7.32
N VAL A 60 -1.08 -2.52 -7.38
CA VAL A 60 -1.38 -1.16 -7.87
C VAL A 60 -1.89 -1.18 -9.30
N ILE A 61 -1.19 -1.90 -10.20
CA ILE A 61 -1.58 -2.00 -11.61
C ILE A 61 -2.93 -2.72 -11.75
N ALA A 62 -3.10 -3.84 -11.08
CA ALA A 62 -4.33 -4.62 -11.12
C ALA A 62 -5.52 -3.84 -10.52
N LEU A 63 -5.31 -3.11 -9.42
CA LEU A 63 -6.32 -2.29 -8.75
C LEU A 63 -6.76 -1.12 -9.64
N LEU A 64 -5.81 -0.39 -10.25
CA LEU A 64 -6.13 0.72 -11.15
C LEU A 64 -6.81 0.24 -12.43
N GLY A 65 -6.29 -0.81 -13.05
CA GLY A 65 -6.86 -1.38 -14.28
C GLY A 65 -8.27 -1.91 -14.06
N SER A 66 -8.49 -2.69 -12.99
CA SER A 66 -9.83 -3.19 -12.64
C SER A 66 -10.79 -2.07 -12.22
N GLY A 67 -10.32 -1.08 -11.47
CA GLY A 67 -11.14 0.04 -11.02
C GLY A 67 -11.61 0.92 -12.18
N LEU A 68 -10.70 1.31 -13.07
CA LEU A 68 -11.05 2.09 -14.27
C LEU A 68 -11.97 1.30 -15.21
N TYR A 69 -11.75 -0.01 -15.36
CA TYR A 69 -12.64 -0.89 -16.11
C TYR A 69 -14.06 -0.89 -15.53
N LEU A 70 -14.21 -1.04 -14.21
CA LEU A 70 -15.52 -1.01 -13.55
C LEU A 70 -16.21 0.36 -13.70
N ILE A 71 -15.47 1.45 -13.56
CA ILE A 71 -16.01 2.80 -13.78
C ILE A 71 -16.54 2.94 -15.21
N ALA A 72 -15.77 2.51 -16.21
CA ALA A 72 -16.21 2.53 -17.61
C ALA A 72 -17.44 1.64 -17.83
N ALA A 73 -17.46 0.45 -17.24
CA ALA A 73 -18.58 -0.49 -17.35
C ALA A 73 -19.87 0.01 -16.66
N TYR A 74 -19.76 0.93 -15.69
CA TYR A 74 -20.90 1.59 -15.04
C TYR A 74 -21.32 2.90 -15.71
N GLY A 75 -20.86 3.18 -16.93
CA GLY A 75 -21.23 4.39 -17.69
C GLY A 75 -20.25 5.56 -17.55
N GLY A 76 -19.08 5.33 -16.94
CA GLY A 76 -18.00 6.30 -16.82
C GLY A 76 -18.10 7.20 -15.59
N PHE A 77 -17.13 8.11 -15.45
CA PHE A 77 -17.04 9.01 -14.30
C PHE A 77 -18.24 9.96 -14.13
N GLY A 78 -19.04 10.18 -15.16
CA GLY A 78 -20.28 10.98 -15.05
C GLY A 78 -21.46 10.22 -14.44
N ALA A 79 -21.40 8.88 -14.42
CA ALA A 79 -22.51 8.02 -13.99
C ALA A 79 -22.28 7.38 -12.60
N VAL A 80 -21.03 7.35 -12.11
CA VAL A 80 -20.68 6.77 -10.82
C VAL A 80 -20.95 7.74 -9.67
N GLY A 81 -21.32 7.22 -8.50
CA GLY A 81 -21.60 8.03 -7.32
C GLY A 81 -20.36 8.67 -6.69
N LEU A 82 -20.56 9.68 -5.83
CA LEU A 82 -19.49 10.43 -5.15
C LEU A 82 -18.51 9.55 -4.38
N HIS A 83 -18.99 8.45 -3.79
CA HIS A 83 -18.15 7.49 -3.08
C HIS A 83 -17.06 6.88 -3.98
N ILE A 84 -17.35 6.63 -5.26
CA ILE A 84 -16.36 6.09 -6.23
C ILE A 84 -15.31 7.15 -6.57
N HIS A 85 -15.69 8.42 -6.71
CA HIS A 85 -14.74 9.51 -6.91
C HIS A 85 -13.80 9.65 -5.69
N ALA A 86 -14.34 9.57 -4.48
CA ALA A 86 -13.56 9.60 -3.25
C ALA A 86 -12.58 8.41 -3.18
N MET A 87 -13.04 7.19 -3.49
CA MET A 87 -12.17 6.00 -3.57
C MET A 87 -11.05 6.17 -4.58
N PHE A 88 -11.35 6.70 -5.78
CA PHE A 88 -10.36 6.93 -6.82
C PHE A 88 -9.32 7.98 -6.39
N ALA A 89 -9.76 9.12 -5.87
CA ALA A 89 -8.87 10.19 -5.43
C ALA A 89 -7.94 9.72 -4.30
N LEU A 90 -8.48 9.05 -3.28
CA LEU A 90 -7.69 8.50 -2.18
C LEU A 90 -6.74 7.40 -2.67
N GLY A 91 -7.17 6.56 -3.61
CA GLY A 91 -6.30 5.56 -4.25
C GLY A 91 -5.10 6.19 -4.95
N VAL A 92 -5.30 7.30 -5.68
CA VAL A 92 -4.21 8.09 -6.29
C VAL A 92 -3.25 8.62 -5.22
N VAL A 93 -3.76 9.16 -4.12
CA VAL A 93 -2.92 9.60 -2.99
C VAL A 93 -2.08 8.44 -2.42
N MET A 94 -2.69 7.27 -2.21
CA MET A 94 -1.97 6.07 -1.75
C MET A 94 -0.84 5.65 -2.71
N MET A 95 -1.08 5.71 -4.02
CA MET A 95 -0.08 5.41 -5.04
C MET A 95 1.09 6.40 -5.01
N LEU A 96 0.82 7.69 -4.85
CA LEU A 96 1.87 8.72 -4.74
C LEU A 96 2.73 8.53 -3.48
N ILE A 97 2.10 8.21 -2.35
CA ILE A 97 2.83 7.88 -1.11
C ILE A 97 3.73 6.66 -1.34
N PHE A 98 3.19 5.60 -1.97
CA PHE A 98 3.97 4.40 -2.25
C PHE A 98 5.13 4.67 -3.22
N ALA A 99 4.91 5.47 -4.27
CA ALA A 99 5.98 5.86 -5.19
C ALA A 99 7.13 6.56 -4.45
N GLN A 100 6.83 7.50 -3.54
CA GLN A 100 7.84 8.17 -2.72
C GLN A 100 8.59 7.18 -1.81
N VAL A 101 7.86 6.25 -1.18
CA VAL A 101 8.47 5.19 -0.35
C VAL A 101 9.40 4.32 -1.18
N TYR A 102 8.96 3.85 -2.34
CA TYR A 102 9.70 2.91 -3.18
C TYR A 102 10.93 3.55 -3.84
N PHE A 103 10.77 4.70 -4.50
CA PHE A 103 11.84 5.28 -5.31
C PHE A 103 12.90 6.00 -4.47
N ALA A 104 12.50 6.66 -3.38
CA ALA A 104 13.43 7.45 -2.55
C ALA A 104 13.85 6.70 -1.29
N LEU A 105 12.90 6.36 -0.41
CA LEU A 105 13.24 5.91 0.95
C LEU A 105 13.74 4.46 0.99
N PHE A 106 13.14 3.57 0.22
CA PHE A 106 13.55 2.18 0.16
C PHE A 106 14.95 2.02 -0.44
N ARG A 107 15.27 2.81 -1.47
CA ARG A 107 16.63 2.89 -2.02
C ARG A 107 17.62 3.33 -0.94
N ARG A 108 17.33 4.40 -0.19
CA ARG A 108 18.16 4.88 0.92
C ARG A 108 18.36 3.82 2.01
N LEU A 109 17.30 3.10 2.38
CA LEU A 109 17.37 2.00 3.34
C LEU A 109 18.30 0.89 2.82
N LYS A 110 18.10 0.41 1.59
CA LYS A 110 18.92 -0.66 1.01
C LYS A 110 20.40 -0.26 0.90
N THR A 111 20.68 0.93 0.38
CA THR A 111 22.06 1.41 0.24
C THR A 111 22.73 1.59 1.59
N GLY A 112 22.04 2.19 2.58
CA GLY A 112 22.58 2.35 3.92
C GLY A 112 22.84 1.03 4.64
N VAL A 113 21.96 0.02 4.48
CA VAL A 113 22.19 -1.33 5.02
C VAL A 113 23.40 -1.99 4.35
N ALA A 114 23.52 -1.90 3.02
CA ALA A 114 24.64 -2.50 2.30
C ALA A 114 25.99 -1.85 2.64
N ALA A 115 26.00 -0.53 2.85
CA ALA A 115 27.18 0.24 3.26
C ALA A 115 27.42 0.24 4.78
N GLN A 116 26.60 -0.47 5.57
CA GLN A 116 26.64 -0.47 7.04
C GLN A 116 26.49 0.92 7.68
N GLU A 117 25.87 1.86 6.98
CA GLU A 117 25.53 3.19 7.48
C GLU A 117 24.20 3.16 8.25
N TRP A 118 24.26 2.71 9.50
CA TRP A 118 23.05 2.43 10.29
C TRP A 118 22.17 3.65 10.59
N LYS A 119 22.79 4.82 10.84
CA LYS A 119 22.07 6.05 11.18
C LYS A 119 21.17 6.54 10.03
N PRO A 120 21.66 6.75 8.79
CA PRO A 120 20.79 7.14 7.68
C PRO A 120 19.80 6.04 7.28
N ALA A 121 20.18 4.76 7.36
CA ALA A 121 19.26 3.64 7.11
C ALA A 121 18.08 3.62 8.11
N ALA A 122 18.36 3.81 9.40
CA ALA A 122 17.33 3.90 10.44
C ALA A 122 16.38 5.10 10.23
N ALA A 123 16.93 6.25 9.83
CA ALA A 123 16.13 7.43 9.53
C ALA A 123 15.20 7.19 8.33
N ALA A 124 15.68 6.53 7.27
CA ALA A 124 14.87 6.13 6.13
C ALA A 124 13.74 5.18 6.55
N LEU A 125 14.05 4.14 7.35
CA LEU A 125 13.03 3.21 7.86
C LEU A 125 11.97 3.90 8.74
N ALA A 126 12.37 4.88 9.55
CA ALA A 126 11.45 5.66 10.35
C ALA A 126 10.47 6.46 9.48
N GLN A 127 10.94 7.09 8.40
CA GLN A 127 10.07 7.78 7.44
C GLN A 127 9.15 6.81 6.68
N ILE A 128 9.69 5.66 6.23
CA ILE A 128 8.89 4.61 5.59
C ILE A 128 7.74 4.19 6.51
N ARG A 129 8.00 4.02 7.80
CA ARG A 129 6.98 3.64 8.79
C ARG A 129 5.83 4.64 8.87
N VAL A 130 6.14 5.94 8.94
CA VAL A 130 5.11 6.99 8.99
C VAL A 130 4.27 6.96 7.72
N LEU A 131 4.91 6.86 6.56
CA LEU A 131 4.21 6.83 5.28
C LEU A 131 3.38 5.55 5.10
N ILE A 132 3.87 4.38 5.51
CA ILE A 132 3.09 3.14 5.50
C ILE A 132 1.90 3.24 6.46
N GLY A 133 2.08 3.82 7.65
CA GLY A 133 0.99 4.04 8.60
C GLY A 133 -0.11 4.95 8.04
N LEU A 134 0.29 6.07 7.42
CA LEU A 134 -0.64 6.96 6.71
C LEU A 134 -1.36 6.23 5.57
N ASN A 135 -0.60 5.49 4.74
CA ASN A 135 -1.14 4.78 3.60
C ASN A 135 -2.13 3.68 4.02
N LEU A 136 -1.82 2.94 5.10
CA LEU A 136 -2.71 1.97 5.70
C LEU A 136 -4.02 2.61 6.20
N SER A 137 -3.94 3.73 6.90
CA SER A 137 -5.13 4.47 7.36
C SER A 137 -6.02 4.88 6.19
N ILE A 138 -5.44 5.41 5.10
CA ILE A 138 -6.20 5.75 3.89
C ILE A 138 -6.84 4.49 3.29
N GLY A 139 -6.10 3.37 3.19
CA GLY A 139 -6.64 2.11 2.68
C GLY A 139 -7.83 1.59 3.48
N ILE A 140 -7.77 1.69 4.82
CA ILE A 140 -8.88 1.33 5.71
C ILE A 140 -10.08 2.27 5.46
N ILE A 141 -9.86 3.58 5.34
CA ILE A 141 -10.92 4.55 5.02
C ILE A 141 -11.56 4.23 3.67
N ILE A 142 -10.79 3.88 2.64
CA ILE A 142 -11.33 3.47 1.33
C ILE A 142 -12.22 2.24 1.47
N ILE A 143 -11.84 1.24 2.27
CA ILE A 143 -12.67 0.05 2.53
C ILE A 143 -14.00 0.45 3.19
N PHE A 144 -13.97 1.36 4.18
CA PHE A 144 -15.18 1.91 4.78
C PHE A 144 -16.07 2.61 3.75
N ILE A 145 -15.50 3.46 2.90
CA ILE A 145 -16.24 4.15 1.82
C ILE A 145 -16.82 3.15 0.83
N ALA A 146 -16.10 2.10 0.47
CA ALA A 146 -16.58 1.08 -0.47
C ALA A 146 -17.81 0.31 0.04
N ILE A 147 -17.89 0.10 1.36
CA ILE A 147 -18.99 -0.63 2.01
C ILE A 147 -20.14 0.31 2.37
N LEU A 148 -19.84 1.39 3.09
CA LEU A 148 -20.84 2.31 3.66
C LEU A 148 -21.25 3.42 2.70
N GLY A 149 -20.40 3.80 1.74
CA GLY A 149 -20.72 4.83 0.75
C GLY A 149 -21.87 4.45 -0.18
N LYS A 150 -22.23 3.17 -0.23
CA LYS A 150 -23.46 2.68 -0.88
C LYS A 150 -24.74 3.18 -0.20
N LEU A 151 -24.65 3.64 1.06
CA LEU A 151 -25.75 4.24 1.81
C LEU A 151 -25.87 5.75 1.58
N TRP A 152 -24.90 6.37 0.90
CA TRP A 152 -24.91 7.80 0.57
C TRP A 152 -25.66 8.11 -0.74
N VAL A 153 -26.35 7.10 -1.29
CA VAL A 153 -27.15 7.14 -2.51
C VAL A 153 -28.56 6.73 -2.17
#